data_AF-A0AA95KIW9-F1
#
_entry.id   AF-A0AA95KIW9-F1
#
_cell.length_a   1.000
_cell.length_b   1.000
_cell.length_c   1.000
_cell.angle_alpha   90.00
_cell.angle_beta   90.00
_cell.angle_gamma   90.00
#
_symmetry.space_group_name_H-M   'P 1'
#
loop_
_entity.id
_entity.type
_entity.pdbx_description
1 polymer ?
#
loop_
_entity_poly.entity_id
_entity_poly.type
_entity_poly.pdbx_seq_one_letter_code
_entity_poly.pdbx_strand_id
1 'polypeptide(L)'
;MPKILSLRTLLHCATLLCALPATANNLDPLSAAEIARATQRANAATPVSTIRSTTTNNANIPAPELLLVERHPNAKGQTARLADVYTYDYSTNETIIDVIDLDTNQVISRRRERNLQLPLTTNELQRASALIFADDEQRSLLDAEFKRITGQTLSNPAQQLQVKAFVFHASSLPEQLNAASQQCGLQRCAQVLLYTADSVVFEVSPIVNLSAGVITQNIGF
;
A
#
# COMPACT_ATOMS: atom_id res chain seq x y z
N MET A 1 52.11 -29.01 -71.91
CA MET A 1 51.91 -27.63 -72.41
C MET A 1 50.48 -27.54 -72.92
N PRO A 2 49.66 -26.50 -72.69
CA PRO A 2 49.76 -25.30 -71.86
C PRO A 2 48.63 -25.16 -70.79
N LYS A 3 48.74 -24.11 -69.96
CA LYS A 3 47.82 -23.64 -68.92
C LYS A 3 46.58 -22.94 -69.51
N ILE A 4 45.45 -22.99 -68.82
CA ILE A 4 44.41 -21.94 -68.87
C ILE A 4 44.08 -21.51 -67.45
N LEU A 5 44.05 -20.18 -67.27
CA LEU A 5 43.92 -19.40 -66.06
C LEU A 5 42.45 -19.04 -65.77
N SER A 6 42.24 -18.43 -64.59
CA SER A 6 41.14 -17.52 -64.23
C SER A 6 39.85 -18.19 -63.71
N LEU A 7 39.16 -17.69 -62.68
CA LEU A 7 39.19 -16.40 -61.99
C LEU A 7 38.58 -16.61 -60.59
N ARG A 8 39.24 -16.10 -59.53
CA ARG A 8 38.71 -16.12 -58.17
C ARG A 8 37.79 -14.91 -57.96
N THR A 9 36.56 -15.14 -57.50
CA THR A 9 35.69 -14.09 -56.96
C THR A 9 35.21 -14.55 -55.59
N LEU A 10 35.86 -14.06 -54.53
CA LEU A 10 35.46 -14.27 -53.14
C LEU A 10 34.43 -13.21 -52.76
N LEU A 11 33.15 -13.57 -52.86
CA LEU A 11 32.03 -12.76 -52.39
C LEU A 11 31.99 -12.83 -50.85
N HIS A 12 32.38 -11.73 -50.19
CA HIS A 12 32.28 -11.60 -48.74
C HIS A 12 30.82 -11.34 -48.36
N CYS A 13 30.16 -12.37 -47.84
CA CYS A 13 28.83 -12.26 -47.26
C CYS A 13 28.96 -11.67 -45.84
N ALA A 14 28.79 -10.35 -45.72
CA ALA A 14 28.70 -9.68 -44.42
C ALA A 14 27.33 -10.00 -43.81
N THR A 15 27.29 -10.99 -42.91
CA THR A 15 26.12 -11.28 -42.08
C THR A 15 25.97 -10.19 -41.02
N LEU A 16 25.07 -9.24 -41.28
CA LEU A 16 24.58 -8.31 -40.26
C LEU A 16 23.79 -9.13 -39.22
N LEU A 17 24.39 -9.41 -38.05
CA LEU A 17 23.63 -9.84 -36.89
C LEU A 17 22.80 -8.65 -36.40
N CYS A 18 21.55 -8.55 -36.86
CA CYS A 18 20.55 -7.76 -36.15
C CYS A 18 20.25 -8.46 -34.82
N ALA A 19 20.90 -8.00 -33.74
CA ALA A 19 20.48 -8.32 -32.39
C ALA A 19 19.09 -7.70 -32.18
N LEU A 20 18.03 -8.49 -32.35
CA LEU A 20 16.71 -8.14 -31.86
C LEU A 20 16.83 -8.02 -30.33
N PRO A 21 16.49 -6.88 -29.71
CA PRO A 21 16.38 -6.84 -28.27
C PRO A 21 15.31 -7.86 -27.88
N ALA A 22 15.69 -8.88 -27.11
CA ALA A 22 14.73 -9.77 -26.49
C ALA A 22 13.88 -8.91 -25.53
N THR A 23 12.69 -8.51 -25.96
CA THR A 23 11.80 -7.68 -25.14
C THR A 23 11.21 -8.58 -24.06
N ALA A 24 11.79 -8.52 -22.86
CA ALA A 24 11.18 -9.04 -21.64
C ALA A 24 10.00 -8.17 -21.15
N ASN A 25 9.41 -7.34 -22.04
CA ASN A 25 8.38 -6.33 -21.75
C ASN A 25 7.23 -6.81 -20.86
N ASN A 26 6.88 -8.10 -20.93
CA ASN A 26 5.77 -8.65 -20.14
C ASN A 26 6.17 -9.09 -18.72
N LEU A 27 7.46 -9.18 -18.41
CA LEU A 27 7.99 -9.54 -17.09
C LEU A 27 8.53 -8.34 -16.31
N ASP A 28 8.81 -7.23 -17.01
CA ASP A 28 9.28 -5.99 -16.40
C ASP A 28 8.28 -5.46 -15.35
N PRO A 29 8.74 -4.76 -14.29
CA PRO A 29 7.85 -4.06 -13.38
C PRO A 29 6.89 -3.13 -14.10
N LEU A 30 5.77 -2.80 -13.47
CA LEU A 30 4.86 -1.78 -14.01
C LEU A 30 5.56 -0.42 -14.04
N SER A 31 5.46 0.27 -15.16
CA SER A 31 5.84 1.67 -15.27
C SER A 31 4.88 2.57 -14.49
N ALA A 32 5.31 3.78 -14.14
CA ALA A 32 4.45 4.75 -13.46
C ALA A 32 3.16 5.08 -14.24
N ALA A 33 3.26 5.11 -15.58
CA ALA A 33 2.10 5.33 -16.45
C ALA A 33 1.11 4.15 -16.42
N GLU A 34 1.62 2.91 -16.38
CA GLU A 34 0.78 1.72 -16.22
C GLU A 34 0.11 1.68 -14.85
N ILE A 35 0.83 2.01 -13.78
CA ILE A 35 0.26 2.10 -12.42
C ILE A 35 -0.86 3.13 -12.39
N ALA A 36 -0.63 4.34 -12.88
CA ALA A 36 -1.65 5.39 -12.91
C ALA A 36 -2.88 4.97 -13.72
N ARG A 37 -2.67 4.31 -14.87
CA ARG A 37 -3.74 3.81 -15.74
C ARG A 37 -4.54 2.69 -15.06
N ALA A 38 -3.88 1.74 -14.42
CA ALA A 38 -4.53 0.66 -13.67
C ALA A 38 -5.41 1.21 -12.54
N THR A 39 -4.86 2.11 -11.72
CA THR A 39 -5.58 2.78 -10.63
C THR A 39 -6.82 3.51 -11.15
N GLN A 40 -6.70 4.25 -12.25
CA GLN A 40 -7.85 4.95 -12.84
C GLN A 40 -8.96 3.98 -13.27
N ARG A 41 -8.60 2.82 -13.83
CA ARG A 41 -9.59 1.81 -14.25
C ARG A 41 -10.26 1.12 -13.07
N ALA A 42 -9.50 0.76 -12.05
CA ALA A 42 -10.06 0.20 -10.82
C ALA A 42 -11.06 1.17 -10.16
N ASN A 43 -10.67 2.45 -10.02
CA ASN A 43 -11.53 3.48 -9.43
C ASN A 43 -12.82 3.72 -10.22
N ALA A 44 -12.75 3.76 -11.55
CA ALA A 44 -13.92 3.96 -12.40
C ALA A 44 -14.90 2.77 -12.36
N ALA A 45 -14.40 1.56 -12.13
CA ALA A 45 -15.22 0.37 -12.00
C ALA A 45 -15.91 0.28 -10.64
N THR A 46 -15.40 0.93 -9.59
CA THR A 46 -16.00 0.91 -8.25
C THR A 46 -17.29 1.72 -8.27
N PRO A 47 -18.48 1.08 -8.08
CA PRO A 47 -19.70 1.85 -7.93
C PRO A 47 -19.55 2.70 -6.68
N VAL A 48 -19.58 4.03 -6.86
CA VAL A 48 -19.69 4.95 -5.74
C VAL A 48 -21.05 4.66 -5.11
N SER A 49 -21.04 3.87 -4.03
CA SER A 49 -22.17 3.74 -3.13
C SER A 49 -22.49 5.13 -2.63
N THR A 50 -23.40 5.79 -3.33
CA THR A 50 -24.04 7.04 -2.94
C THR A 50 -25.00 6.70 -1.80
N ILE A 51 -24.44 6.27 -0.67
CA ILE A 51 -25.17 6.12 0.58
C ILE A 51 -25.32 7.54 1.13
N ARG A 52 -26.30 8.25 0.57
CA ARG A 52 -26.90 9.41 1.20
C ARG A 52 -27.80 8.87 2.32
N SER A 53 -27.19 8.32 3.37
CA SER A 53 -27.91 7.93 4.58
C SER A 53 -28.28 9.20 5.34
N THR A 54 -29.47 9.71 5.05
CA THR A 54 -30.21 10.53 6.00
C THR A 54 -30.55 9.65 7.20
N THR A 55 -30.09 10.07 8.38
CA THR A 55 -30.35 9.55 9.74
C THR A 55 -29.28 8.60 10.33
N THR A 56 -28.75 9.04 11.48
CA THR A 56 -27.82 8.41 12.44
C THR A 56 -26.31 8.29 12.07
N ASN A 57 -25.52 9.25 12.57
CA ASN A 57 -24.10 9.17 13.00
C ASN A 57 -23.01 8.52 12.11
N ASN A 58 -23.15 8.46 10.77
CA ASN A 58 -22.04 8.07 9.88
C ASN A 58 -21.17 9.26 9.43
N ALA A 59 -20.76 10.12 10.36
CA ALA A 59 -19.82 11.20 10.04
C ALA A 59 -18.40 10.62 9.98
N ASN A 60 -17.80 10.59 8.78
CA ASN A 60 -16.42 10.19 8.45
C ASN A 60 -16.10 8.69 8.31
N ILE A 61 -16.78 7.96 7.41
CA ILE A 61 -16.14 6.78 6.79
C ILE A 61 -15.10 7.30 5.77
N PRO A 62 -13.80 6.93 5.88
CA PRO A 62 -12.80 7.36 4.90
C PRO A 62 -13.13 6.86 3.49
N ALA A 63 -12.67 7.61 2.48
CA ALA A 63 -12.70 7.13 1.11
C ALA A 63 -11.85 5.85 0.96
N PRO A 64 -12.14 4.98 -0.02
CA PRO A 64 -11.33 3.80 -0.26
C PRO A 64 -9.85 4.14 -0.45
N GLU A 65 -8.97 3.30 0.10
CA GLU A 65 -7.51 3.52 0.09
C GLU A 65 -6.84 2.59 -0.91
N LEU A 66 -6.09 3.15 -1.86
CA LEU A 66 -5.24 2.36 -2.75
C LEU A 66 -4.04 1.81 -1.98
N LEU A 67 -3.99 0.49 -1.79
CA LEU A 67 -2.93 -0.16 -1.01
C LEU A 67 -1.70 -0.49 -1.84
N LEU A 68 -1.91 -1.07 -3.03
CA LEU A 68 -0.85 -1.59 -3.88
C LEU A 68 -1.32 -1.67 -5.33
N VAL A 69 -0.39 -1.42 -6.26
CA VAL A 69 -0.54 -1.78 -7.67
C VAL A 69 0.70 -2.56 -8.07
N GLU A 70 0.51 -3.76 -8.59
CA GLU A 70 1.61 -4.62 -8.98
C GLU A 70 1.32 -5.36 -10.28
N ARG A 71 2.37 -5.91 -10.89
CA ARG A 71 2.23 -6.71 -12.10
C ARG A 71 1.55 -8.02 -11.75
N HIS A 72 0.42 -8.32 -12.39
CA HIS A 72 -0.25 -9.59 -12.22
C HIS A 72 0.61 -10.73 -12.80
N PRO A 73 0.87 -11.83 -12.06
CA PRO A 73 1.58 -12.99 -12.58
C PRO A 73 0.83 -13.64 -13.74
N ASN A 74 1.47 -13.75 -14.90
CA ASN A 74 0.87 -14.42 -16.06
C ASN A 74 1.01 -15.94 -15.95
N ALA A 75 -0.04 -16.64 -16.35
CA ALA A 75 0.04 -18.08 -16.56
C ALA A 75 1.00 -18.42 -17.72
N LYS A 76 1.51 -19.66 -17.74
CA LYS A 76 2.42 -20.10 -18.81
C LYS A 76 1.75 -19.94 -20.19
N GLY A 77 2.40 -19.23 -21.09
CA GLY A 77 1.92 -18.97 -22.46
C GLY A 77 1.04 -17.73 -22.60
N GLN A 78 0.69 -17.05 -21.51
CA GLN A 78 -0.04 -15.79 -21.55
C GLN A 78 0.91 -14.60 -21.76
N THR A 79 0.59 -13.75 -22.73
CA THR A 79 1.40 -12.58 -23.09
C THR A 79 0.75 -11.24 -22.76
N ALA A 80 -0.47 -11.24 -22.24
CA ALA A 80 -1.19 -10.02 -21.88
C ALA A 80 -0.46 -9.24 -20.78
N ARG A 81 -0.44 -7.92 -20.88
CA ARG A 81 0.13 -7.04 -19.86
C ARG A 81 -0.93 -6.79 -18.79
N LEU A 82 -0.80 -7.44 -17.63
CA LEU A 82 -1.81 -7.42 -16.57
C LEU A 82 -1.32 -6.74 -15.28
N ALA A 83 -2.21 -6.07 -14.56
CA ALA A 83 -1.95 -5.44 -13.27
C ALA A 83 -3.00 -5.83 -12.22
N ASP A 84 -2.55 -6.14 -11.01
CA ASP A 84 -3.40 -6.25 -9.83
C ASP A 84 -3.46 -4.90 -9.13
N VAL A 85 -4.67 -4.43 -8.80
CA VAL A 85 -4.92 -3.21 -8.02
C VAL A 85 -5.66 -3.59 -6.75
N TYR A 86 -5.05 -3.29 -5.60
CA TYR A 86 -5.59 -3.58 -4.28
C TYR A 86 -6.08 -2.30 -3.64
N THR A 87 -7.37 -2.24 -3.33
CA THR A 87 -8.01 -1.07 -2.69
C THR A 87 -8.74 -1.50 -1.43
N TYR A 88 -8.48 -0.88 -0.29
CA TYR A 88 -9.24 -1.10 0.94
C TYR A 88 -10.52 -0.27 0.95
N ASP A 89 -11.67 -0.91 1.10
CA ASP A 89 -12.97 -0.27 1.24
C ASP A 89 -13.35 -0.20 2.72
N TYR A 90 -13.17 0.98 3.32
CA TYR A 90 -13.50 1.22 4.73
C TYR A 90 -15.00 1.07 5.05
N SER A 91 -15.87 1.17 4.05
CA SER A 91 -17.31 1.01 4.27
C SER A 91 -17.72 -0.45 4.51
N THR A 92 -16.99 -1.41 3.92
CA THR A 92 -17.26 -2.85 4.08
C THR A 92 -16.16 -3.60 4.82
N ASN A 93 -15.05 -2.94 5.15
CA ASN A 93 -13.86 -3.52 5.75
C ASN A 93 -13.25 -4.68 4.92
N GLU A 94 -13.23 -4.51 3.60
CA GLU A 94 -12.75 -5.51 2.64
C GLU A 94 -11.69 -4.92 1.71
N THR A 95 -10.75 -5.75 1.27
CA THR A 95 -9.84 -5.40 0.18
C THR A 95 -10.47 -5.83 -1.15
N ILE A 96 -10.70 -4.85 -2.02
CA ILE A 96 -11.08 -5.05 -3.42
C ILE A 96 -9.81 -5.33 -4.22
N ILE A 97 -9.82 -6.40 -5.01
CA ILE A 97 -8.71 -6.79 -5.87
C ILE A 97 -9.24 -6.81 -7.30
N ASP A 98 -8.73 -5.86 -8.10
CA ASP A 98 -9.05 -5.74 -9.52
C ASP A 98 -7.88 -6.22 -10.37
N VAL A 99 -8.16 -7.06 -11.35
CA VAL A 99 -7.21 -7.44 -12.39
C VAL A 99 -7.50 -6.61 -13.63
N ILE A 100 -6.54 -5.78 -14.03
CA ILE A 100 -6.63 -4.88 -15.17
C ILE A 100 -5.80 -5.44 -16.32
N ASP A 101 -6.43 -5.58 -17.48
CA ASP A 101 -5.71 -5.74 -18.73
C ASP A 101 -5.27 -4.36 -19.24
N LEU A 102 -3.96 -4.13 -19.28
CA LEU A 102 -3.36 -2.85 -19.63
C LEU A 102 -3.28 -2.63 -21.15
N ASP A 103 -3.43 -3.68 -21.95
CA ASP A 103 -3.47 -3.60 -23.41
C ASP A 103 -4.87 -3.16 -23.86
N THR A 104 -5.91 -3.76 -23.27
CA THR A 104 -7.32 -3.45 -23.59
C THR A 104 -7.93 -2.36 -22.70
N ASN A 105 -7.26 -2.01 -21.59
CA ASN A 105 -7.72 -1.08 -20.57
C ASN A 105 -9.03 -1.50 -19.88
N GLN A 106 -9.25 -2.81 -19.72
CA GLN A 106 -10.46 -3.37 -19.12
C GLN A 106 -10.17 -3.99 -17.75
N VAL A 107 -11.14 -3.88 -16.85
CA VAL A 107 -11.17 -4.70 -15.63
C VAL A 107 -11.67 -6.08 -16.02
N ILE A 108 -10.80 -7.09 -16.00
CA ILE A 108 -11.13 -8.44 -16.44
C ILE A 108 -11.57 -9.34 -15.27
N SER A 109 -11.23 -8.97 -14.03
CA SER A 109 -11.70 -9.64 -12.83
C SER A 109 -11.76 -8.65 -11.67
N ARG A 110 -12.74 -8.86 -10.79
CA ARG A 110 -12.91 -8.14 -9.53
C ARG A 110 -13.32 -9.13 -8.46
N ARG A 111 -12.65 -9.09 -7.31
CA ARG A 111 -13.07 -9.83 -6.11
C ARG A 111 -12.90 -8.98 -4.85
N ARG A 112 -13.60 -9.38 -3.80
CA ARG A 112 -13.50 -8.78 -2.46
C ARG A 112 -12.99 -9.84 -1.50
N GLU A 113 -12.00 -9.48 -0.69
CA GLU A 113 -11.42 -10.35 0.32
C GLU A 113 -11.47 -9.69 1.70
N ARG A 114 -11.96 -10.46 2.69
CA ARG A 114 -11.86 -10.10 4.10
C ARG A 114 -10.54 -10.58 4.66
N ASN A 115 -10.06 -9.94 5.71
CA ASN A 115 -8.82 -10.28 6.44
C ASN A 115 -7.52 -10.15 5.62
N LEU A 116 -7.58 -9.71 4.36
CA LEU A 116 -6.39 -9.34 3.60
C LEU A 116 -5.98 -7.91 3.99
N GLN A 117 -4.87 -7.79 4.72
CA GLN A 117 -4.33 -6.50 5.14
C GLN A 117 -2.93 -6.30 4.54
N LEU A 118 -2.86 -5.56 3.43
CA LEU A 118 -1.58 -5.14 2.87
C LEU A 118 -0.95 -4.02 3.72
N PRO A 119 0.37 -3.79 3.60
CA PRO A 119 1.08 -2.72 4.31
C PRO A 119 0.36 -1.37 4.26
N LEU A 120 0.56 -0.55 5.29
CA LEU A 120 -0.07 0.75 5.40
C LEU A 120 0.45 1.71 4.33
N THR A 121 -0.42 2.58 3.84
CA THR A 121 -0.04 3.66 2.93
C THR A 121 0.46 4.89 3.67
N THR A 122 1.07 5.83 2.95
CA THR A 122 1.44 7.14 3.52
C THR A 122 0.22 7.92 4.03
N ASN A 123 -0.92 7.82 3.34
CA ASN A 123 -2.16 8.49 3.79
C ASN A 123 -2.68 7.88 5.09
N GLU A 124 -2.55 6.56 5.25
CA GLU A 124 -2.92 5.85 6.47
C GLU A 124 -2.02 6.22 7.64
N LEU A 125 -0.72 6.32 7.40
CA LEU A 125 0.24 6.78 8.40
C LEU A 125 -0.05 8.24 8.83
N GLN A 126 -0.38 9.12 7.89
CA GLN A 126 -0.77 10.50 8.18
C GLN A 126 -2.07 10.55 8.99
N ARG A 127 -3.07 9.75 8.62
CA ARG A 127 -4.36 9.65 9.32
C ARG A 127 -4.18 9.12 10.74
N ALA A 128 -3.38 8.07 10.94
CA ALA A 128 -3.07 7.55 12.27
C ALA A 128 -2.37 8.60 13.14
N SER A 129 -1.36 9.27 12.59
CA SER A 129 -0.63 10.34 13.28
C SER A 129 -1.56 11.50 13.69
N ALA A 130 -2.44 11.91 12.79
CA ALA A 130 -3.39 12.99 13.05
C ALA A 130 -4.37 12.62 14.18
N LEU A 131 -4.86 11.38 14.21
CA LEU A 131 -5.71 10.89 15.30
C LEU A 131 -4.97 10.92 16.64
N ILE A 132 -3.74 10.40 16.68
CA ILE A 132 -2.92 10.36 17.90
C ILE A 132 -2.63 11.77 18.43
N PHE A 133 -2.24 12.70 17.55
CA PHE A 133 -1.84 14.04 17.99
C PHE A 133 -3.02 14.95 18.35
N ALA A 134 -4.24 14.61 17.91
CA ALA A 134 -5.46 15.33 18.23
C ALA A 134 -6.19 14.78 19.47
N ASP A 135 -5.80 13.61 19.97
CA ASP A 135 -6.39 12.99 21.15
C ASP A 135 -5.75 13.51 22.44
N ASP A 136 -6.55 14.06 23.37
CA ASP A 136 -6.05 14.71 24.58
C ASP A 136 -5.39 13.73 25.57
N GLU A 137 -5.88 12.49 25.64
CA GLU A 137 -5.31 11.46 26.50
C GLU A 137 -3.95 11.02 25.95
N GLN A 138 -3.87 10.74 24.66
CA GLN A 138 -2.60 10.45 24.01
C GLN A 138 -1.64 11.63 24.14
N ARG A 139 -2.12 12.86 23.92
CA ARG A 139 -1.26 14.05 24.02
C ARG A 139 -0.59 14.14 25.39
N SER A 140 -1.35 13.87 26.45
CA SER A 140 -0.81 13.87 27.82
C SER A 140 0.28 12.81 28.01
N LEU A 141 0.10 11.61 27.46
CA LEU A 141 1.11 10.54 27.48
C LEU A 141 2.36 10.91 26.67
N LEU A 142 2.18 11.48 25.48
CA LEU A 142 3.28 11.90 24.62
C LEU A 142 4.09 13.04 25.24
N ASP A 143 3.42 14.02 25.86
CA ASP A 143 4.08 15.14 26.53
C ASP A 143 4.94 14.64 27.70
N ALA A 144 4.41 13.73 28.51
CA ALA A 144 5.13 13.12 29.62
C ALA A 144 6.35 12.31 29.14
N GLU A 145 6.16 11.47 28.12
CA GLU A 145 7.21 10.60 27.59
C GLU A 145 8.30 11.40 26.87
N PHE A 146 7.92 12.38 26.05
CA PHE A 146 8.88 13.27 25.41
C PHE A 146 9.70 14.06 26.43
N LYS A 147 9.07 14.55 27.51
CA LYS A 147 9.77 15.25 28.59
C LYS A 147 10.72 14.34 29.34
N ARG A 148 10.33 13.09 29.58
CA ARG A 148 11.19 12.07 30.21
C ARG A 148 12.42 11.77 29.36
N ILE A 149 12.24 11.59 28.05
CA ILE A 149 13.31 11.24 27.11
C ILE A 149 14.25 12.42 26.86
N THR A 150 13.71 13.62 26.62
CA THR A 150 14.47 14.76 26.08
C THR A 150 14.75 15.86 27.10
N GLY A 151 14.03 15.89 28.22
CA GLY A 151 14.02 17.02 29.15
C GLY A 151 13.29 18.27 28.62
N GLN A 152 12.62 18.22 27.47
CA GLN A 152 11.94 19.36 26.84
C GLN A 152 10.41 19.20 26.81
N THR A 153 9.70 20.30 26.52
CA THR A 153 8.25 20.26 26.30
C THR A 153 7.94 19.92 24.85
N LEU A 154 6.97 19.04 24.62
CA LEU A 154 6.47 18.71 23.29
C LEU A 154 5.45 19.77 22.83
N SER A 155 5.93 20.78 22.11
CA SER A 155 5.08 21.89 21.65
C SER A 155 4.44 21.60 20.30
N ASN A 156 5.17 20.92 19.40
CA ASN A 156 4.71 20.55 18.07
C ASN A 156 5.04 19.08 17.77
N PRO A 157 4.12 18.15 18.08
CA PRO A 157 4.31 16.72 17.83
C PRO A 157 4.69 16.39 16.39
N ALA A 158 4.05 17.04 15.42
CA ALA A 158 4.28 16.76 13.99
C ALA A 158 5.68 17.16 13.49
N GLN A 159 6.37 18.07 14.20
CA GLN A 159 7.74 18.47 13.86
C GLN A 159 8.79 17.78 14.72
N GLN A 160 8.45 17.40 15.95
CA GLN A 160 9.40 16.89 16.94
C GLN A 160 9.42 15.36 17.03
N LEU A 161 8.35 14.70 16.56
CA LEU A 161 8.22 13.25 16.57
C LEU A 161 8.28 12.69 15.15
N GLN A 162 8.90 11.54 15.03
CA GLN A 162 8.83 10.71 13.84
C GLN A 162 7.89 9.53 14.11
N VAL A 163 7.23 9.07 13.04
CA VAL A 163 6.20 8.04 13.12
C VAL A 163 6.51 6.93 12.14
N LYS A 164 6.48 5.70 12.63
CA LYS A 164 6.37 4.48 11.82
C LYS A 164 5.10 3.75 12.23
N ALA A 165 4.49 3.02 11.32
CA ALA A 165 3.36 2.18 11.66
C ALA A 165 3.37 0.91 10.83
N PHE A 166 2.72 -0.11 11.35
CA PHE A 166 2.52 -1.39 10.69
C PHE A 166 1.08 -1.84 10.90
N VAL A 167 0.60 -2.67 9.98
CA VAL A 167 -0.72 -3.28 10.09
C VAL A 167 -0.78 -4.09 11.38
N PHE A 168 -1.85 -3.90 12.15
CA PHE A 168 -2.08 -4.66 13.36
C PHE A 168 -3.23 -5.66 13.19
N HIS A 169 -2.96 -6.91 13.54
CA HIS A 169 -3.96 -7.97 13.66
C HIS A 169 -4.10 -8.37 15.12
N ALA A 170 -5.33 -8.63 15.57
CA ALA A 170 -5.58 -9.06 16.93
C ALA A 170 -4.86 -10.39 17.28
N SER A 171 -4.68 -11.27 16.29
CA SER A 171 -3.93 -12.52 16.45
C SER A 171 -2.44 -12.33 16.78
N SER A 172 -1.89 -11.13 16.58
CA SER A 172 -0.49 -10.82 16.90
C SER A 172 -0.24 -10.69 18.41
N LEU A 173 -1.28 -10.40 19.21
CA LEU A 173 -1.20 -10.24 20.68
C LEU A 173 -2.45 -10.81 21.36
N PRO A 174 -2.64 -12.13 21.40
CA PRO A 174 -3.92 -12.72 21.80
C PRO A 174 -4.34 -12.46 23.26
N GLU A 175 -3.39 -12.22 24.19
CA GLU A 175 -3.67 -12.22 25.63
C GLU A 175 -3.75 -10.84 26.29
N GLN A 176 -3.74 -9.75 25.52
CA GLN A 176 -3.63 -8.39 26.09
C GLN A 176 -4.54 -7.36 25.43
N LEU A 177 -5.46 -7.78 24.55
CA LEU A 177 -6.30 -6.87 23.79
C LEU A 177 -7.65 -6.62 24.44
N ASN A 178 -8.00 -5.34 24.54
CA ASN A 178 -9.36 -4.95 24.88
C ASN A 178 -10.35 -5.28 23.74
N ALA A 179 -11.65 -5.19 24.03
CA ALA A 179 -12.70 -5.54 23.08
C ALA A 179 -12.65 -4.72 21.77
N ALA A 180 -12.17 -3.48 21.81
CA ALA A 180 -12.04 -2.63 20.63
C ALA A 180 -10.91 -3.12 19.71
N SER A 181 -9.75 -3.44 20.26
CA SER A 181 -8.60 -3.94 19.49
C SER A 181 -8.79 -5.37 18.97
N GLN A 182 -9.72 -6.16 19.53
CA GLN A 182 -10.05 -7.49 19.02
C GLN A 182 -10.67 -7.48 17.61
N GLN A 183 -11.18 -6.32 17.15
CA GLN A 183 -11.68 -6.17 15.78
C GLN A 183 -10.55 -5.99 14.75
N CYS A 184 -9.31 -5.78 15.18
CA CYS A 184 -8.19 -5.54 14.28
C CYS A 184 -7.83 -6.79 13.46
N GLY A 185 -7.75 -6.62 12.15
CA GLY A 185 -7.63 -7.70 11.16
C GLY A 185 -8.92 -7.91 10.38
N LEU A 186 -10.07 -7.81 11.05
CA LEU A 186 -11.37 -7.61 10.38
C LEU A 186 -11.47 -6.15 9.92
N GLN A 187 -11.28 -5.23 10.85
CA GLN A 187 -11.10 -3.81 10.60
C GLN A 187 -9.62 -3.49 10.42
N ARG A 188 -9.34 -2.48 9.60
CA ARG A 188 -7.97 -2.04 9.33
C ARG A 188 -7.44 -1.23 10.50
N CYS A 189 -6.45 -1.79 11.18
CA CYS A 189 -5.78 -1.17 12.30
C CYS A 189 -4.28 -0.98 12.01
N ALA A 190 -3.71 0.05 12.63
CA ALA A 190 -2.30 0.35 12.63
C ALA A 190 -1.76 0.31 14.06
N GLN A 191 -0.68 -0.41 14.31
CA GLN A 191 0.13 -0.18 15.50
C GLN A 191 1.20 0.84 15.16
N VAL A 192 1.31 1.89 15.97
CA VAL A 192 2.13 3.06 15.71
C VAL A 192 3.33 3.07 16.66
N LEU A 193 4.50 3.31 16.09
CA LEU A 193 5.75 3.51 16.78
C LEU A 193 6.14 4.98 16.66
N LEU A 194 6.26 5.64 17.81
CA LEU A 194 6.67 7.04 17.93
C LEU A 194 8.10 7.10 18.43
N TYR A 195 8.87 8.04 17.89
CA TYR A 195 10.25 8.21 18.30
C TYR A 195 10.72 9.65 18.10
N THR A 196 11.70 10.08 18.90
CA THR A 196 12.28 11.42 18.82
C THR A 196 13.12 11.59 17.55
N ALA A 197 13.49 12.82 17.22
CA ALA A 197 14.44 13.11 16.14
C ALA A 197 15.78 12.36 16.30
N ASP A 198 16.21 12.10 17.53
CA ASP A 198 17.42 11.33 17.86
C ASP A 198 17.19 9.81 17.85
N SER A 199 16.07 9.35 17.30
CA SER A 199 15.70 7.94 17.17
C SER A 199 15.49 7.19 18.49
N VAL A 200 15.15 7.91 19.56
CA VAL A 200 14.74 7.28 20.83
C VAL A 200 13.25 6.94 20.77
N VAL A 201 12.95 5.65 20.89
CA VAL A 201 11.59 5.10 20.82
C VAL A 201 10.81 5.41 22.10
N PHE A 202 9.53 5.75 21.93
CA PHE A 202 8.60 5.91 23.03
C PHE A 202 8.17 4.54 23.55
N GLU A 203 8.06 4.39 24.86
CA GLU A 203 7.57 3.14 25.48
C GLU A 203 6.07 2.91 25.20
N VAL A 204 5.34 3.95 24.78
CA VAL A 204 3.92 3.89 24.41
C VAL A 204 3.76 3.70 22.90
N SER A 205 3.07 2.63 22.50
CA SER A 205 2.73 2.29 21.12
C SER A 205 1.21 2.21 20.91
N PRO A 206 0.58 3.26 20.36
CA PRO A 206 -0.86 3.25 20.12
C PRO A 206 -1.29 2.27 19.03
N ILE A 207 -2.41 1.59 19.25
CA ILE A 207 -3.18 0.90 18.23
C ILE A 207 -4.30 1.83 17.77
N VAL A 208 -4.31 2.15 16.47
CA VAL A 208 -5.30 3.01 15.84
C VAL A 208 -6.17 2.16 14.92
N ASN A 209 -7.47 2.17 15.15
CA ASN A 209 -8.44 1.60 14.23
C ASN A 209 -8.79 2.63 13.17
N LEU A 210 -8.19 2.50 12.00
CA LEU A 210 -8.37 3.43 10.87
C LEU A 210 -9.78 3.36 10.27
N SER A 211 -10.48 2.24 10.48
CA SER A 211 -11.84 2.05 9.98
C SER A 211 -12.88 2.73 10.87
N ALA A 212 -12.64 2.76 12.17
CA ALA A 212 -13.47 3.45 13.15
C ALA A 212 -13.01 4.89 13.45
N GLY A 213 -11.78 5.26 13.05
CA GLY A 213 -11.22 6.59 13.30
C GLY A 213 -10.90 6.85 14.78
N VAL A 214 -10.52 5.82 15.53
CA VAL A 214 -10.27 5.90 16.98
C VAL A 214 -9.00 5.18 17.39
N ILE A 215 -8.45 5.59 18.52
CA ILE A 215 -7.33 4.92 19.18
C ILE A 215 -7.93 3.88 20.12
N THR A 216 -7.62 2.60 19.90
CA THR A 216 -8.30 1.53 20.62
C THR A 216 -7.57 1.15 21.89
N GLN A 217 -6.24 1.22 21.90
CA GLN A 217 -5.41 0.79 23.02
C GLN A 217 -3.98 1.30 22.86
N ASN A 218 -3.28 1.49 23.98
CA ASN A 218 -1.83 1.64 23.99
C ASN A 218 -1.17 0.32 24.42
N ILE A 219 -0.14 -0.10 23.69
CA ILE A 219 0.75 -1.20 24.06
C ILE A 219 2.03 -0.58 24.66
N GLY A 220 2.47 -1.11 25.79
CA GLY A 220 3.77 -0.79 26.38
C GLY A 220 4.86 -1.73 25.85
N PHE A 221 6.09 -1.23 25.71
CA PHE A 221 7.29 -2.06 25.49
C PHE A 221 8.05 -2.34 26.78
#